data_AF-A0A7J6DNM3-F1
#
_entry.id   AF-A0A7J6DNM3-F1
#
_cell.length_a   1.000
_cell.length_b   1.000
_cell.length_c   1.000
_cell.angle_alpha   90.00
_cell.angle_beta   90.00
_cell.angle_gamma   90.00
#
_symmetry.space_group_name_H-M   'P 1'
#
loop_
_entity.id
_entity.type
_entity.pdbx_description
1 polymer ?
#
loop_
_entity_poly.entity_id
_entity_poly.type
_entity_poly.pdbx_seq_one_letter_code
_entity_poly.pdbx_strand_id
1 'polypeptide(L)'
;MGNSSSMLTQYDIEEVQEHCDYLFSQQEIVSLYQRFCQLDRNSKGFISADEFLSVPEFAMNPLSQRLLKMVDGLNFKDFVAFLSAFSTKASFHQKAESKCGLT
;
A
#
# COMPACT_ATOMS: atom_id res chain seq x y z
N MET A 1 12.13 10.34 -22.61
CA MET A 1 11.18 11.37 -22.13
C MET A 1 10.13 10.67 -21.29
N GLY A 2 9.88 11.17 -20.08
CA GLY A 2 8.79 10.74 -19.20
C GLY A 2 9.22 9.80 -18.08
N ASN A 3 9.56 10.35 -16.92
CA ASN A 3 8.99 9.83 -15.68
C ASN A 3 9.10 10.90 -14.59
N SER A 4 8.14 11.82 -14.58
CA SER A 4 7.88 12.68 -13.42
C SER A 4 7.20 11.83 -12.34
N SER A 5 7.88 10.80 -11.81
CA SER A 5 7.50 10.23 -10.53
C SER A 5 8.00 11.20 -9.48
N SER A 6 7.09 11.91 -8.82
CA SER A 6 7.38 12.63 -7.58
C SER A 6 8.27 11.74 -6.72
N MET A 7 9.51 12.16 -6.51
CA MET A 7 10.52 11.34 -5.85
C MET A 7 10.02 10.98 -4.45
N LEU A 8 9.79 9.70 -4.22
CA LEU A 8 9.61 9.20 -2.87
C LEU A 8 10.92 9.46 -2.14
N THR A 9 10.88 10.29 -1.10
CA THR A 9 12.10 10.72 -0.41
C THR A 9 12.55 9.65 0.57
N GLN A 10 13.80 9.72 1.03
CA GLN A 10 14.29 8.83 2.09
C GLN A 10 13.38 8.89 3.33
N TYR A 11 12.90 10.09 3.69
CA TYR A 11 11.96 10.30 4.79
C TYR A 11 10.65 9.55 4.59
N ASP A 12 10.05 9.59 3.39
CA ASP A 12 8.82 8.84 3.09
C ASP A 12 9.04 7.32 3.21
N ILE A 13 10.22 6.81 2.81
CA ILE A 13 10.56 5.39 2.95
C ILE A 13 10.63 5.03 4.43
N GLU A 14 11.39 5.79 5.22
CA GLU A 14 11.60 5.54 6.64
C GLU A 14 10.28 5.61 7.42
N GLU A 15 9.43 6.60 7.14
CA GLU A 15 8.09 6.71 7.72
C GLU A 15 7.23 5.48 7.42
N VAL A 16 7.24 5.00 6.17
CA VAL A 16 6.46 3.81 5.77
C VAL A 16 7.03 2.54 6.40
N GLN A 17 8.36 2.45 6.52
CA GLN A 17 9.00 1.34 7.23
C GLN A 17 8.60 1.30 8.69
N GLU A 18 8.67 2.42 9.40
CA GLU A 18 8.27 2.52 10.80
C GLU A 18 6.79 2.17 10.97
N HIS A 19 5.93 2.69 10.09
CA HIS A 19 4.50 2.42 10.13
C HIS A 19 4.14 0.94 9.90
N CYS A 20 4.99 0.20 9.20
CA CYS A 20 4.79 -1.21 8.90
C CYS A 20 5.75 -2.11 9.69
N ASP A 21 6.31 -1.68 10.82
CA ASP A 21 7.23 -2.48 11.65
C ASP A 21 8.41 -3.09 10.85
N TYR A 22 8.93 -2.35 9.87
CA TYR A 22 10.01 -2.79 8.97
C TYR A 22 9.69 -4.09 8.20
N LEU A 23 8.40 -4.42 8.04
CA LEU A 23 7.94 -5.59 7.29
C LEU A 23 8.41 -5.57 5.83
N PHE A 24 8.49 -4.37 5.25
CA PHE A 24 8.98 -4.13 3.90
C PHE A 24 10.37 -3.48 3.94
N SER A 25 11.26 -3.95 3.06
CA SER A 25 12.55 -3.31 2.83
C SER A 25 12.39 -2.05 1.99
N GLN A 26 13.39 -1.15 2.05
CA GLN A 26 13.39 0.08 1.24
C GLN A 26 13.14 -0.21 -0.26
N GLN A 27 13.79 -1.24 -0.82
CA GLN A 27 13.58 -1.64 -2.22
C GLN A 27 12.15 -2.13 -2.51
N GLU A 28 11.51 -2.80 -1.55
CA GLU A 28 10.12 -3.24 -1.68
C GLU A 28 9.19 -2.03 -1.68
N ILE A 29 9.42 -1.06 -0.79
CA ILE A 29 8.64 0.18 -0.71
C ILE A 29 8.76 0.98 -2.02
N VAL A 30 9.98 1.13 -2.55
CA VAL A 30 10.20 1.78 -3.85
C VAL A 30 9.47 1.02 -4.97
N SER A 31 9.53 -0.31 -4.96
CA SER A 31 8.82 -1.14 -5.95
C SER A 31 7.30 -1.09 -5.80
N LEU A 32 6.78 -0.95 -4.58
CA LEU A 32 5.37 -0.74 -4.29
C LEU A 32 4.92 0.64 -4.76
N TYR A 33 5.73 1.67 -4.57
CA TYR A 33 5.43 3.02 -5.05
C TYR A 33 5.41 3.11 -6.57
N GLN A 34 6.36 2.46 -7.24
CA GLN A 34 6.34 2.34 -8.70
C GLN A 34 5.07 1.63 -9.19
N ARG A 35 4.62 0.59 -8.49
CA ARG A 35 3.35 -0.09 -8.80
C ARG A 35 2.13 0.78 -8.49
N PHE A 36 2.14 1.51 -7.38
CA PHE A 36 1.10 2.46 -7.00
C PHE A 36 0.94 3.55 -8.06
N CYS A 37 2.04 4.13 -8.54
CA CYS A 37 2.02 5.14 -9.60
C CYS A 37 1.51 4.58 -10.94
N GLN A 38 1.78 3.30 -11.24
CA GLN A 38 1.20 2.63 -12.42
C GLN A 38 -0.31 2.40 -12.29
N LEU A 39 -0.82 2.24 -11.06
CA LEU A 39 -2.25 2.09 -10.77
C LEU A 39 -2.96 3.43 -10.74
N ASP A 40 -2.36 4.47 -10.14
CA ASP A 40 -2.85 5.85 -10.08
C ASP A 40 -2.62 6.57 -11.41
N ARG A 41 -3.38 6.19 -12.44
CA ARG A 41 -3.33 6.77 -13.80
C ARG A 41 -3.65 8.25 -13.79
N ASN A 42 -4.43 8.70 -12.80
CA ASN A 42 -4.75 10.10 -12.65
C ASN A 42 -3.71 10.90 -11.86
N SER A 43 -2.68 10.26 -11.30
CA SER A 43 -1.66 10.91 -10.45
C SER A 43 -2.29 11.78 -9.34
N LYS A 44 -3.41 11.29 -8.78
CA LYS A 44 -4.17 11.98 -7.74
C LYS A 44 -3.54 11.76 -6.36
N GLY A 45 -2.65 10.78 -6.22
CA GLY A 45 -2.05 10.36 -4.96
C GLY A 45 -2.91 9.38 -4.16
N PHE A 46 -4.03 8.90 -4.74
CA PHE A 46 -4.88 7.88 -4.17
C PHE A 46 -5.41 6.96 -5.26
N ILE A 47 -5.54 5.67 -4.93
CA ILE A 47 -6.14 4.69 -5.85
C ILE A 47 -7.65 4.68 -5.62
N SER A 48 -8.41 4.90 -6.69
CA SER A 48 -9.86 4.70 -6.66
C SER A 48 -10.21 3.24 -6.99
N ALA A 49 -11.40 2.82 -6.54
CA ALA A 49 -11.97 1.52 -6.89
C ALA A 49 -11.87 1.17 -8.39
N ASP A 50 -12.20 2.13 -9.26
CA ASP A 50 -12.19 1.96 -10.71
C ASP A 50 -10.78 1.71 -11.26
N GLU A 51 -9.77 2.37 -10.70
CA GLU A 51 -8.36 2.20 -11.10
C GLU A 51 -7.82 0.83 -10.70
N PHE A 52 -8.20 0.34 -9.53
CA PHE A 52 -7.83 -1.00 -9.07
C PHE A 52 -8.44 -2.10 -9.97
N LEU A 53 -9.70 -1.92 -10.39
CA LEU A 53 -10.37 -2.81 -11.35
C LEU A 53 -9.81 -2.73 -12.76
N SER A 54 -9.06 -1.68 -13.09
CA SER A 54 -8.44 -1.55 -14.40
C SER A 54 -7.37 -2.61 -14.66
N VAL A 55 -6.91 -3.30 -13.61
CA VAL A 55 -6.08 -4.49 -13.74
C VAL A 55 -6.99 -5.73 -13.87
N PRO A 56 -6.97 -6.41 -15.02
CA PRO A 56 -7.87 -7.54 -15.28
C PRO A 56 -7.68 -8.70 -14.28
N GLU A 57 -6.46 -8.90 -13.78
CA GLU A 57 -6.15 -9.91 -12.76
C GLU A 57 -6.87 -9.64 -11.43
N PHE A 58 -7.01 -8.38 -11.05
CA PHE A 58 -7.78 -8.01 -9.86
C PHE A 58 -9.27 -8.06 -10.14
N ALA A 59 -9.75 -7.60 -11.31
CA ALA A 59 -11.17 -7.64 -11.66
C ALA A 59 -11.75 -9.07 -11.67
N MET A 60 -10.96 -10.07 -12.05
CA MET A 60 -11.37 -11.48 -12.06
C MET A 60 -11.28 -12.17 -10.70
N ASN A 61 -10.70 -11.53 -9.69
CA ASN A 61 -10.59 -12.11 -8.36
C ASN A 61 -11.94 -11.96 -7.61
N PRO A 62 -12.58 -13.03 -7.12
CA PRO A 62 -13.83 -12.94 -6.37
C PRO A 62 -13.72 -12.13 -5.06
N LEU A 63 -12.51 -11.92 -4.54
CA LEU A 63 -12.26 -11.05 -3.40
C LEU A 63 -12.19 -9.56 -3.76
N SER A 64 -12.05 -9.24 -5.05
CA SER A 64 -11.91 -7.86 -5.53
C SER A 64 -13.05 -6.97 -5.09
N GLN A 65 -14.30 -7.45 -5.13
CA GLN A 65 -15.47 -6.70 -4.68
C GLN A 65 -15.41 -6.32 -3.20
N ARG A 66 -14.77 -7.15 -2.37
CA ARG A 66 -14.58 -6.87 -0.94
C ARG A 66 -13.39 -5.96 -0.70
N LEU A 67 -12.29 -6.17 -1.43
CA LEU A 67 -11.10 -5.33 -1.39
C LEU A 67 -11.40 -3.93 -1.94
N LEU A 68 -12.29 -3.81 -2.92
CA LEU A 68 -12.75 -2.57 -3.54
C LEU A 68 -13.30 -1.58 -2.51
N LYS A 69 -14.11 -2.07 -1.58
CA LYS A 69 -14.66 -1.25 -0.49
C LYS A 69 -13.59 -0.77 0.49
N MET A 70 -12.44 -1.45 0.53
CA MET A 70 -11.31 -1.09 1.40
C MET A 70 -10.25 -0.27 0.65
N VAL A 71 -10.17 -0.41 -0.68
CA VAL A 71 -9.16 0.22 -1.53
C VAL A 71 -9.58 1.62 -2.00
N ASP A 72 -10.87 1.96 -1.89
CA ASP A 72 -11.41 3.23 -2.37
C ASP A 72 -10.80 4.42 -1.61
N GLY A 73 -9.98 5.19 -2.31
CA GLY A 73 -9.33 6.38 -1.75
C GLY A 73 -8.08 6.10 -0.92
N LEU A 74 -7.45 4.92 -1.06
CA LEU A 74 -6.20 4.63 -0.37
C LEU A 74 -5.06 5.49 -0.90
N ASN A 75 -4.40 6.23 0.00
CA ASN A 75 -3.11 6.85 -0.29
C ASN A 75 -1.98 5.81 -0.22
N PHE A 76 -0.77 6.21 -0.58
CA PHE A 76 0.37 5.30 -0.58
C PHE A 76 0.67 4.66 0.79
N LYS A 77 0.61 5.42 1.88
CA LYS A 77 0.86 4.89 3.25
C LYS A 77 -0.17 3.84 3.61
N ASP A 78 -1.46 4.14 3.40
CA ASP A 78 -2.54 3.19 3.69
C ASP A 78 -2.50 1.97 2.75
N PHE A 79 -2.07 2.13 1.50
CA PHE A 79 -1.87 1.01 0.58
C PHE A 79 -0.80 0.04 1.08
N VAL A 80 0.33 0.53 1.58
CA VAL A 80 1.39 -0.31 2.14
C VAL A 80 0.95 -0.95 3.46
N ALA A 81 0.26 -0.21 4.33
CA ALA A 81 -0.32 -0.74 5.56
C ALA A 81 -1.38 -1.82 5.29
N PHE A 82 -2.18 -1.62 4.25
CA PHE A 82 -3.14 -2.61 3.78
C PHE A 82 -2.43 -3.88 3.32
N LEU A 83 -1.39 -3.77 2.49
CA LEU A 83 -0.57 -4.92 2.07
C LEU A 83 0.12 -5.60 3.24
N SER A 84 0.55 -4.85 4.26
CA SER A 84 1.08 -5.39 5.51
C SER A 84 0.09 -6.35 6.18
N ALA A 85 -1.20 -5.97 6.22
CA ALA A 85 -2.26 -6.81 6.79
C ALA A 85 -2.53 -8.12 6.04
N PHE A 86 -2.16 -8.22 4.76
CA PHE A 86 -2.25 -9.45 3.95
C PHE A 86 -0.93 -10.23 3.84
N SER A 87 0.18 -9.64 4.28
CA SER A 87 1.48 -10.29 4.23
C SER A 87 1.53 -11.46 5.22
N THR A 88 1.94 -12.64 4.76
CA THR A 88 2.15 -13.83 5.62
C THR A 88 3.27 -13.63 6.66
N LYS A 89 4.08 -12.58 6.53
CA LYS A 89 5.08 -12.17 7.52
C LYS A 89 4.49 -11.40 8.70
N ALA A 90 3.28 -10.87 8.58
CA ALA A 90 2.48 -10.41 9.72
C ALA A 90 1.94 -11.66 10.44
N SER A 91 2.85 -12.47 10.98
CA SER A 91 2.50 -13.57 11.86
C SER A 91 1.60 -13.03 12.96
N PHE A 92 0.60 -13.83 13.30
CA PHE A 92 -0.49 -13.65 14.25
C PHE A 92 -0.15 -12.97 15.60
N HIS A 93 1.14 -12.75 15.89
CA HIS A 93 1.68 -12.21 17.14
C HIS A 93 1.75 -10.67 17.23
N GLN A 94 1.65 -9.91 16.12
CA GLN A 94 1.72 -8.42 16.18
C GLN A 94 0.36 -7.71 16.08
N LYS A 95 -0.73 -8.42 15.71
CA LYS A 95 -2.06 -7.79 15.58
C LYS A 95 -2.72 -7.46 16.93
N ALA A 96 -2.12 -7.86 18.05
CA ALA A 96 -2.62 -7.63 19.40
C ALA A 96 -1.86 -6.54 20.18
N GLU A 97 -0.70 -6.06 19.70
CA GLU A 97 0.17 -5.18 20.52
C GLU A 97 0.10 -3.69 20.16
N SER A 98 -0.48 -3.29 19.03
CA SER A 98 -0.75 -1.88 18.71
C SER A 98 -1.95 -1.32 19.49
N LYS A 99 -2.07 -1.66 20.79
CA LYS A 99 -2.97 -1.00 21.77
C LYS A 99 -2.69 -1.44 23.22
N CYS A 100 -1.43 -1.51 23.64
CA CYS A 100 -1.12 -1.55 25.07
C CYS A 100 0.18 -0.79 25.37
N GLY A 101 0.24 0.46 24.94
CA GLY A 101 1.34 1.39 25.23
C GLY A 101 0.80 2.75 25.67
N LEU A 102 -0.14 2.78 26.61
CA LEU A 102 -0.38 3.95 27.46
C LEU A 102 0.03 3.56 28.88
N THR A 103 1.28 3.86 29.22
CA THR A 103 1.66 4.27 30.57
C THR A 103 1.22 5.69 30.82
#